data_AF-A0A8C1QLE6-F1
#
_entry.id   AF-A0A8C1QLE6-F1
#
_cell.length_a   1.000
_cell.length_b   1.000
_cell.length_c   1.000
_cell.angle_alpha   90.00
_cell.angle_beta   90.00
_cell.angle_gamma   90.00
#
_symmetry.space_group_name_H-M   'P 1'
#
loop_
_entity.id
_entity.type
_entity.pdbx_description
1 polymer ?
#
loop_
_entity_poly.entity_id
_entity_poly.type
_entity_poly.pdbx_seq_one_letter_code
_entity_poly.pdbx_strand_id
1 'polypeptide(L)'
;RTRRHKKNYCVFGAAVFLCIQVVISKLQFSADENKELATKLVVLPDGWMCYQSCLFYISSMKKSWNDSKQDCSKRRADLMIINSKEQKEFFKNDGELWIGLTDRDVEGRWKWVDENCVVTSSSGWRDFSCDKDFKWICERKKS
;
A
#
# COMPACT_ATOMS: atom_id res chain seq x y z
N ARG A 1 14.01 1.62 66.43
CA ARG A 1 12.63 1.47 65.92
C ARG A 1 12.54 2.12 64.53
N THR A 2 12.71 1.34 63.47
CA THR A 2 12.10 1.53 62.12
C THR A 2 12.42 0.28 61.29
N ARG A 3 11.36 -0.41 60.85
CA ARG A 3 11.41 -1.61 60.02
C ARG A 3 11.86 -1.22 58.61
N ARG A 4 12.94 -1.79 58.08
CA ARG A 4 13.18 -1.84 56.63
C ARG A 4 12.67 -3.18 56.11
N HIS A 5 11.65 -3.10 55.26
CA HIS A 5 11.06 -4.23 54.56
C HIS A 5 12.14 -5.00 53.78
N LYS A 6 12.27 -6.29 54.08
CA LYS A 6 12.95 -7.26 53.21
C LYS A 6 12.20 -7.31 51.88
N LYS A 7 12.76 -6.73 50.82
CA LYS A 7 12.41 -7.16 49.46
C LYS A 7 13.30 -8.36 49.16
N ASN A 8 12.74 -9.55 49.41
CA ASN A 8 13.29 -10.82 49.01
C ASN A 8 13.24 -10.91 47.48
N TYR A 9 14.24 -10.35 46.80
CA TYR A 9 14.60 -10.88 45.49
C TYR A 9 15.51 -12.05 45.77
N CYS A 10 14.90 -13.24 45.79
CA CYS A 10 15.61 -14.50 45.75
C CYS A 10 16.63 -14.41 44.61
N VAL A 11 17.81 -14.96 44.83
CA VAL A 11 18.86 -15.14 43.82
C VAL A 11 18.29 -16.07 42.74
N PHE A 12 17.42 -15.55 41.88
CA PHE A 12 16.93 -16.22 40.68
C PHE A 12 18.10 -16.10 39.69
N GLY A 13 18.85 -17.20 39.60
CA GLY A 13 20.20 -17.26 39.06
C GLY A 13 20.37 -16.54 37.74
N ALA A 14 21.56 -15.97 37.54
CA ALA A 14 21.97 -15.27 36.31
C ALA A 14 21.57 -16.01 35.02
N ALA A 15 21.50 -17.36 35.06
CA ALA A 15 21.02 -18.18 33.96
C ALA A 15 19.59 -17.84 33.48
N VAL A 16 18.64 -17.55 34.38
CA VAL A 16 17.26 -17.21 34.00
C VAL A 16 17.21 -15.82 33.36
N PHE A 17 17.97 -14.88 33.91
CA PHE A 17 18.08 -13.51 33.35
C PHE A 17 18.76 -13.53 31.98
N LEU A 18 19.83 -14.32 31.82
CA LEU A 18 20.50 -14.55 30.54
C LEU A 18 19.57 -15.25 29.55
N CYS A 19 18.78 -16.25 29.98
CA CYS A 19 17.78 -16.89 29.12
C CYS A 19 16.69 -15.91 28.67
N ILE A 20 16.19 -15.04 29.56
CA ILE A 20 15.20 -14.01 29.18
C ILE A 20 15.82 -13.03 28.17
N GLN A 21 17.05 -12.57 28.39
CA GLN A 21 17.77 -11.73 27.42
C GLN A 21 17.93 -12.44 26.07
N VAL A 22 18.32 -13.71 26.06
CA VAL A 22 18.43 -14.53 24.83
C VAL A 22 17.08 -14.69 24.12
N VAL A 23 15.99 -14.90 24.86
CA VAL A 23 14.64 -15.01 24.28
C VAL A 23 14.18 -13.67 23.70
N ILE A 24 14.40 -12.56 24.40
CA ILE A 24 14.10 -11.20 23.90
C ILE A 24 14.92 -10.90 22.64
N SER A 25 16.22 -11.22 22.62
CA SER A 25 17.07 -11.06 21.43
C SER A 25 16.60 -11.93 20.26
N LYS A 26 16.13 -13.16 20.52
CA LYS A 26 15.56 -14.05 19.48
C LYS A 26 14.22 -13.54 18.94
N LEU A 27 13.37 -12.96 19.79
CA LEU A 27 12.11 -12.34 19.38
C LEU A 27 12.36 -11.03 18.59
N GLN A 28 13.36 -10.24 18.97
CA GLN A 28 13.82 -9.07 18.21
C GLN A 28 14.38 -9.47 16.85
N PHE A 29 15.20 -10.53 16.81
CA PHE A 29 15.79 -11.06 15.58
C PHE A 29 14.73 -11.56 14.58
N SER A 30 13.68 -12.26 15.04
CA SER A 30 12.58 -12.67 14.15
C SER A 30 11.71 -11.50 13.68
N ALA A 31 11.70 -10.37 14.39
CA ALA A 31 11.05 -9.15 13.93
C ALA A 31 11.89 -8.39 12.89
N ASP A 32 13.23 -8.44 12.99
CA ASP A 32 14.16 -7.80 12.06
C ASP A 32 14.31 -8.57 10.73
N GLU A 33 14.31 -9.92 10.74
CA GLU A 33 14.23 -10.71 9.48
C GLU A 33 12.91 -10.44 8.72
N ASN A 34 11.83 -10.14 9.44
CA ASN A 34 10.55 -9.73 8.82
C ASN A 34 10.56 -8.28 8.30
N LYS A 35 11.56 -7.47 8.66
CA LYS A 35 11.73 -6.09 8.18
C LYS A 35 12.41 -6.04 6.81
N GLU A 36 13.30 -6.99 6.53
CA GLU A 36 13.97 -7.11 5.23
C GLU A 36 13.06 -7.70 4.14
N LEU A 37 11.98 -8.38 4.53
CA LEU A 37 10.95 -8.86 3.61
C LEU A 37 9.98 -7.76 3.13
N ALA A 38 10.03 -6.57 3.72
CA ALA A 38 9.09 -5.47 3.45
C ALA A 38 9.30 -4.75 2.10
N THR A 39 10.30 -5.14 1.31
CA THR A 39 10.69 -4.48 0.05
C THR A 39 10.67 -5.39 -1.18
N LYS A 40 10.09 -6.60 -1.09
CA LYS A 40 9.92 -7.48 -2.25
C LYS A 40 8.53 -7.36 -2.85
N LEU A 41 8.44 -7.14 -4.16
CA LEU A 41 7.20 -7.32 -4.90
C LEU A 41 6.73 -8.76 -4.74
N VAL A 42 5.54 -8.98 -4.19
CA VAL A 42 4.93 -10.31 -4.06
C VAL A 42 3.74 -10.39 -5.00
N VAL A 43 3.77 -11.36 -5.93
CA VAL A 43 2.62 -11.66 -6.81
C VAL A 43 1.76 -12.72 -6.13
N LEU A 44 0.47 -12.46 -6.00
CA LEU A 44 -0.53 -13.34 -5.40
C LEU A 44 -1.22 -14.20 -6.49
N PRO A 45 -1.74 -15.38 -6.14
CA PRO A 45 -2.37 -16.31 -7.10
C PRO A 45 -3.57 -15.74 -7.87
N ASP A 46 -4.22 -14.70 -7.33
CA ASP A 46 -5.37 -14.00 -7.91
C ASP A 46 -4.96 -12.80 -8.80
N GLY A 47 -3.67 -12.67 -9.12
CA GLY A 47 -3.13 -11.62 -9.98
C GLY A 47 -2.88 -10.28 -9.27
N TRP A 48 -3.08 -10.22 -7.95
CA TRP A 48 -2.72 -9.05 -7.16
C TRP A 48 -1.22 -9.01 -6.87
N MET A 49 -0.72 -7.82 -6.63
CA MET A 49 0.66 -7.54 -6.33
C MET A 49 0.76 -6.75 -5.03
N CYS A 50 1.72 -7.09 -4.18
CA CYS A 50 2.00 -6.40 -2.93
C CYS A 50 3.35 -5.71 -3.02
N TYR A 51 3.40 -4.41 -2.75
CA TYR A 51 4.63 -3.61 -2.68
C TYR A 51 4.53 -2.60 -1.54
N GLN A 52 5.51 -2.59 -0.63
CA GLN A 52 5.63 -1.63 0.48
C GLN A 52 4.30 -1.40 1.25
N SER A 53 3.56 -2.48 1.51
CA SER A 53 2.25 -2.50 2.20
C SER A 53 1.00 -2.11 1.40
N CYS A 54 1.12 -1.77 0.11
CA CYS A 54 -0.02 -1.56 -0.78
C CYS A 54 -0.31 -2.83 -1.58
N LEU A 55 -1.58 -3.17 -1.75
CA LEU A 55 -2.03 -4.29 -2.59
C LEU A 55 -2.68 -3.73 -3.85
N PHE A 56 -2.10 -3.98 -5.02
CA PHE A 56 -2.53 -3.42 -6.30
C PHE A 56 -2.77 -4.48 -7.37
N TYR A 57 -3.61 -4.15 -8.34
CA TYR A 57 -3.98 -5.03 -9.45
C TYR A 57 -3.96 -4.22 -10.74
N ILE A 58 -3.26 -4.73 -11.77
CA ILE A 58 -3.24 -4.12 -13.11
C ILE A 58 -4.14 -4.97 -14.02
N SER A 59 -5.06 -4.31 -14.73
CA SER A 59 -5.92 -5.00 -15.66
C SER A 59 -5.18 -5.49 -16.91
N SER A 60 -5.58 -6.64 -17.42
CA SER A 60 -5.13 -7.13 -18.74
C SER A 60 -5.94 -6.54 -19.90
N MET A 61 -7.21 -6.20 -19.65
CA MET A 61 -8.14 -5.62 -20.61
C MET A 61 -8.24 -4.10 -20.46
N LYS A 62 -8.84 -3.46 -21.47
CA LYS A 62 -9.12 -2.01 -21.47
C LYS A 62 -10.62 -1.75 -21.26
N LYS A 63 -10.94 -0.67 -20.56
CA LYS A 63 -12.30 -0.23 -20.24
C LYS A 63 -12.35 1.30 -20.11
N SER A 64 -13.56 1.86 -20.18
CA SER A 64 -13.85 3.23 -19.76
C SER A 64 -13.41 3.47 -18.31
N TRP A 65 -13.16 4.72 -17.94
CA TRP A 65 -12.76 5.03 -16.57
C TRP A 65 -13.83 4.61 -15.56
N ASN A 66 -15.10 4.83 -15.88
CA ASN A 66 -16.21 4.49 -15.00
C ASN A 66 -16.38 2.97 -14.83
N ASP A 67 -16.24 2.19 -15.91
CA ASP A 67 -16.28 0.73 -15.81
C ASP A 67 -15.06 0.17 -15.06
N SER A 68 -13.90 0.80 -15.22
CA SER A 68 -12.66 0.48 -14.50
C SER A 68 -12.83 0.72 -12.99
N LYS A 69 -13.42 1.86 -12.61
CA LYS A 69 -13.80 2.17 -11.24
C LYS A 69 -14.76 1.14 -10.66
N GLN A 70 -15.79 0.77 -11.43
CA GLN A 70 -16.76 -0.24 -11.00
C GLN A 70 -16.11 -1.62 -10.82
N ASP A 71 -15.14 -2.00 -11.68
CA ASP A 71 -14.37 -3.24 -11.55
C ASP A 71 -13.55 -3.25 -10.25
N CYS A 72 -12.84 -2.16 -9.94
CA CYS A 72 -12.13 -2.04 -8.66
C CYS A 72 -13.10 -2.18 -7.47
N SER A 73 -14.26 -1.50 -7.50
CA SER A 73 -15.25 -1.60 -6.42
C SER A 73 -15.79 -3.03 -6.24
N LYS A 74 -16.05 -3.76 -7.33
CA LYS A 74 -16.44 -5.18 -7.29
C LYS A 74 -15.37 -6.06 -6.62
N ARG A 75 -14.10 -5.66 -6.72
CA ARG A 75 -12.97 -6.32 -6.07
C ARG A 75 -12.67 -5.80 -4.66
N ARG A 76 -13.55 -4.96 -4.08
CA ARG A 76 -13.36 -4.29 -2.77
C ARG A 76 -12.09 -3.44 -2.75
N ALA A 77 -11.87 -2.72 -3.84
CA ALA A 77 -10.72 -1.86 -4.08
C ALA A 77 -11.19 -0.53 -4.69
N ASP A 78 -10.27 0.43 -4.77
CA ASP A 78 -10.49 1.70 -5.46
C ASP A 78 -9.51 1.84 -6.63
N LEU A 79 -9.75 2.76 -7.54
CA LEU A 79 -8.73 3.12 -8.52
C LEU A 79 -7.52 3.71 -7.78
N MET A 80 -6.34 3.22 -8.11
CA MET A 80 -5.10 3.59 -7.42
C MET A 80 -4.81 5.09 -7.56
N ILE A 81 -4.40 5.72 -6.47
CA ILE A 81 -3.93 7.10 -6.48
C ILE A 81 -2.41 7.09 -6.30
N ILE A 82 -1.68 7.46 -7.36
CA ILE A 82 -0.21 7.51 -7.33
C ILE A 82 0.22 8.76 -6.57
N ASN A 83 0.77 8.60 -5.37
CA ASN A 83 1.20 9.73 -4.52
C ASN A 83 2.71 9.78 -4.30
N SER A 84 3.46 8.76 -4.73
CA SER A 84 4.91 8.70 -4.55
C SER A 84 5.67 8.56 -5.87
N LYS A 85 6.94 8.97 -5.86
CA LYS A 85 7.84 8.83 -7.01
C LYS A 85 8.13 7.36 -7.30
N GLU A 86 8.22 6.55 -6.26
CA GLU A 86 8.46 5.11 -6.33
C GLU A 86 7.32 4.39 -7.04
N GLN A 87 6.06 4.71 -6.68
CA GLN A 87 4.87 4.19 -7.37
C GLN A 87 4.86 4.62 -8.84
N LYS A 88 5.18 5.89 -9.12
CA LYS A 88 5.25 6.38 -10.51
C LYS A 88 6.29 5.64 -11.34
N GLU A 89 7.48 5.40 -10.80
CA GLU A 89 8.53 4.67 -11.51
C GLU A 89 8.16 3.20 -11.71
N PHE A 90 7.42 2.60 -10.77
CA PHE A 90 6.96 1.22 -10.88
C PHE A 90 6.06 0.98 -12.10
N PHE A 91 5.07 1.85 -12.34
CA PHE A 91 4.11 1.70 -13.45
C PHE A 91 4.54 2.40 -14.76
N LYS A 92 5.75 2.96 -14.81
CA LYS A 92 6.22 3.78 -15.94
C LYS A 92 6.26 3.02 -17.28
N ASN A 93 6.51 1.72 -17.22
CA ASN A 93 6.66 0.86 -18.39
C ASN A 93 5.37 0.14 -18.78
N ASP A 94 4.29 0.29 -18.00
CA ASP A 94 2.99 -0.35 -18.27
C ASP A 94 2.10 0.45 -19.24
N GLY A 95 2.59 1.60 -19.70
CA GLY A 95 1.90 2.48 -20.64
C GLY A 95 0.88 3.38 -19.98
N GLU A 96 -0.22 3.65 -20.69
CA GLU A 96 -1.30 4.50 -20.22
C GLU A 96 -2.31 3.69 -19.40
N LEU A 97 -2.41 4.00 -18.10
CA LEU A 97 -3.29 3.30 -17.17
C LEU A 97 -4.21 4.30 -16.45
N TRP A 98 -5.50 4.00 -16.38
CA TRP A 98 -6.46 4.73 -15.55
C TRP A 98 -6.06 4.66 -14.07
N ILE A 99 -6.07 5.81 -13.44
CA ILE A 99 -5.84 6.00 -12.01
C ILE A 99 -7.00 6.77 -11.37
N GLY A 100 -7.05 6.76 -10.05
CA GLY A 100 -8.02 7.52 -9.28
C GLY A 100 -7.73 9.01 -9.39
N LEU A 101 -8.79 9.81 -9.37
CA LEU A 101 -8.67 11.26 -9.28
C LEU A 101 -8.14 11.61 -7.88
N THR A 102 -7.13 12.47 -7.80
CA THR A 102 -6.77 13.14 -6.54
C THR A 102 -7.72 14.30 -6.35
N ASP A 103 -8.30 14.43 -5.16
CA ASP A 103 -9.22 15.50 -4.78
C ASP A 103 -8.53 16.87 -4.64
N ARG A 104 -7.75 17.29 -5.64
CA ARG A 104 -7.37 18.69 -5.79
C ARG A 104 -8.52 19.56 -6.31
N ASP A 105 -9.72 19.00 -6.45
CA ASP A 105 -10.76 19.55 -7.31
C ASP A 105 -12.13 19.71 -6.65
N VAL A 106 -12.28 19.63 -5.32
CA VAL A 106 -13.48 20.21 -4.69
C VAL A 106 -13.20 20.98 -3.40
N GLU A 107 -12.95 22.28 -3.55
CA GLU A 107 -13.70 23.29 -2.79
C GLU A 107 -14.03 24.49 -3.70
N GLY A 108 -15.32 24.64 -4.06
CA GLY A 108 -15.89 25.95 -4.43
C GLY A 108 -16.07 26.36 -5.90
N ARG A 109 -16.04 25.47 -6.90
CA ARG A 109 -16.32 25.87 -8.31
C ARG A 109 -17.32 24.98 -9.04
N TRP A 110 -18.36 25.60 -9.60
CA TRP A 110 -19.25 24.97 -10.59
C TRP A 110 -18.42 24.51 -11.80
N LYS A 111 -18.50 23.24 -12.19
CA LYS A 111 -17.94 22.73 -13.45
C LYS A 111 -19.07 22.15 -14.30
N TRP A 112 -19.32 22.78 -15.44
CA TRP A 112 -19.96 22.17 -16.61
C TRP A 112 -18.93 22.22 -17.75
N VAL A 113 -18.09 21.19 -17.86
CA VAL A 113 -17.14 20.98 -18.97
C VAL A 113 -16.88 19.47 -19.00
N ASP A 114 -16.84 18.86 -20.19
CA ASP A 114 -16.63 17.42 -20.40
C ASP A 114 -15.68 16.78 -19.37
N GLU A 115 -16.15 15.76 -18.66
CA GLU A 115 -15.35 15.10 -17.63
C GLU A 115 -14.17 14.38 -18.30
N ASN A 116 -12.97 14.91 -18.07
CA ASN A 116 -11.74 14.22 -18.41
C ASN A 116 -11.25 13.43 -17.20
N CYS A 117 -10.89 12.18 -17.46
CA CYS A 117 -10.33 11.25 -16.51
C CYS A 117 -8.81 11.18 -16.67
N VAL A 118 -8.13 10.66 -15.65
CA VAL A 118 -6.66 10.75 -15.56
C VAL A 118 -6.00 9.39 -15.79
N VAL A 119 -5.04 9.35 -16.72
CA VAL A 119 -4.11 8.24 -16.88
C VAL A 119 -2.71 8.58 -16.36
N THR A 120 -2.01 7.59 -15.84
CA THR A 120 -0.54 7.65 -15.69
C THR A 120 0.14 7.34 -17.02
N SER A 121 1.32 7.91 -17.24
CA SER A 121 2.13 7.78 -18.45
C SER A 121 3.62 7.98 -18.11
N SER A 122 4.52 7.57 -19.00
CA SER A 122 5.97 7.70 -18.82
C SER A 122 6.43 9.14 -18.56
N SER A 123 5.80 10.10 -19.22
CA SER A 123 6.02 11.54 -19.07
C SER A 123 5.32 12.18 -17.86
N GLY A 124 4.40 11.47 -17.19
CA GLY A 124 3.56 12.04 -16.12
C GLY A 124 2.09 11.71 -16.27
N TRP A 125 1.25 12.62 -15.81
CA TRP A 125 -0.21 12.46 -15.76
C TRP A 125 -0.77 13.07 -17.04
N ARG A 126 -1.76 12.40 -17.64
CA ARG A 126 -2.49 12.93 -18.80
C ARG A 126 -3.98 12.79 -18.58
N ASP A 127 -4.72 13.74 -19.13
CA ASP A 127 -6.16 13.75 -19.11
C ASP A 127 -6.71 13.26 -20.47
N PHE A 128 -7.73 12.43 -20.41
CA PHE A 128 -8.44 11.87 -21.56
C PHE A 128 -9.93 11.85 -21.27
N SER A 129 -10.75 11.87 -22.32
CA SER A 129 -12.19 11.61 -22.19
C SER A 129 -12.42 10.29 -21.45
N CYS A 130 -13.29 10.31 -20.44
CA CYS A 130 -13.59 9.15 -19.59
C CYS A 130 -14.16 7.94 -20.34
N ASP A 131 -14.71 8.15 -21.54
CA ASP A 131 -15.24 7.10 -22.43
C ASP A 131 -14.15 6.35 -23.19
N LYS A 132 -12.88 6.77 -23.07
CA LYS A 132 -11.77 6.06 -23.70
C LYS A 132 -11.42 4.79 -22.93
N ASP A 133 -11.00 3.79 -23.71
CA ASP A 133 -10.59 2.51 -23.17
C ASP A 133 -9.10 2.46 -22.87
N PHE A 134 -8.77 2.41 -21.58
CA PHE A 134 -7.42 2.15 -21.08
C PHE A 134 -7.42 0.97 -20.13
N LYS A 135 -6.23 0.40 -19.90
CA LYS A 135 -6.02 -0.49 -18.76
C LYS A 135 -6.13 0.35 -17.48
N TRP A 136 -6.32 -0.27 -16.32
CA TRP A 136 -6.48 0.45 -15.07
C TRP A 136 -5.72 -0.23 -13.94
N ILE A 137 -5.46 0.54 -12.87
CA ILE A 137 -4.85 0.02 -11.64
C ILE A 137 -5.85 0.15 -10.50
N CYS A 138 -6.11 -0.95 -9.81
CA CYS A 138 -6.83 -0.95 -8.54
C CYS A 138 -5.86 -0.99 -7.36
N GLU A 139 -6.23 -0.38 -6.24
CA GLU A 139 -5.50 -0.41 -4.98
C GLU A 139 -6.46 -0.78 -3.83
N ARG A 140 -6.03 -1.72 -2.98
CA ARG A 140 -6.70 -2.06 -1.72
C ARG A 140 -5.90 -1.48 -0.57
N LYS A 141 -6.54 -0.61 0.20
CA LYS A 141 -6.01 -0.19 1.50
C LYS A 141 -6.11 -1.38 2.46
N LYS A 142 -5.04 -1.67 3.19
CA LYS A 142 -5.10 -2.60 4.34
C LYS A 142 -5.99 -1.95 5.40
N SER A 143 -7.03 -2.67 5.87
CA SER A 143 -7.88 -2.22 6.98
C SER A 143 -7.16 -2.34 8.31
#